data_AF-A0A1Q3SX94-F1
#
_entry.id   AF-A0A1Q3SX94-F1
#
_cell.length_a   1.000
_cell.length_b   1.000
_cell.length_c   1.000
_cell.angle_alpha   90.00
_cell.angle_beta   90.00
_cell.angle_gamma   90.00
#
_symmetry.space_group_name_H-M   'P 1'
#
loop_
_entity.id
_entity.type
_entity.pdbx_description
1 polymer ?
#
loop_
_entity_poly.entity_id
_entity_poly.type
_entity_poly.pdbx_seq_one_letter_code
_entity_poly.pdbx_strand_id
1 'polypeptide(L)'
;MTRTFRRIIIGLALLLACNLALQPAAADAAATDAQVASFRLLWARTEDLVYDGVVQRSWVWGPEPLDYSYVDTYRYDASGPYIERAFRHYDKGRMEIDPRQPVGSKWYIRGGTLVKELVAGKIQTSDTGEQRTLNPLNVATPAEIPVVGDPQVTIDTPTYATFTNYSFVTGVRAANRVGQSVTKLINHNADTVYYDPGDPKAKISTYENATGHNIPKAFTDYFAQTGMVLDANRNRVTEPLFDPLYVFGYPITEPYWARVQVGGKTKMVLLQLFERRVLSYTPSNDPGWQVEMGNVGLHYLSWRNQNELTFTGPARLTLDQFRKTLAYYKSPVTPDAGDLYATIVKYGLDPGVALAFFVRESGAGTASGYCGGQNSLDNKNWGNVRGEEDGACGFQKFPTWEAGLDAWCRLMIKYYVNKGLNRIEDAIPVYAPSADGNNPARYIKEMYSYILKWQGYDV
;
A
#
# COMPACT_ATOMS: atom_id res chain seq x y z
N MET A 1 62.55 -56.49 -18.81
CA MET A 1 62.41 -56.12 -17.39
C MET A 1 61.65 -54.80 -17.30
N THR A 2 60.46 -54.82 -16.70
CA THR A 2 59.85 -53.77 -15.81
C THR A 2 60.09 -52.29 -16.16
N ARG A 3 59.14 -51.37 -16.36
CA ARG A 3 57.82 -51.08 -15.75
C ARG A 3 57.16 -49.95 -16.61
N THR A 4 55.93 -50.07 -17.08
CA THR A 4 54.69 -49.47 -16.51
C THR A 4 54.32 -48.05 -17.03
N PHE A 5 53.28 -48.04 -17.88
CA PHE A 5 52.23 -47.01 -18.15
C PHE A 5 52.53 -45.62 -18.74
N ARG A 6 52.08 -45.48 -20.00
CA ARG A 6 51.55 -44.24 -20.62
C ARG A 6 50.31 -43.73 -19.87
N ARG A 7 50.08 -42.42 -19.84
CA ARG A 7 48.76 -41.81 -20.10
C ARG A 7 48.84 -40.31 -20.40
N ILE A 8 48.26 -39.99 -21.56
CA ILE A 8 47.89 -38.68 -22.07
C ILE A 8 46.72 -38.16 -21.22
N ILE A 9 46.74 -36.90 -20.80
CA ILE A 9 45.54 -36.22 -20.27
C ILE A 9 45.06 -35.24 -21.33
N ILE A 10 43.97 -35.63 -21.99
CA ILE A 10 43.11 -34.82 -22.85
C ILE A 10 42.22 -33.97 -21.93
N GLY A 11 42.03 -32.70 -22.29
CA GLY A 11 41.15 -31.77 -21.60
C GLY A 11 39.71 -32.29 -21.56
N LEU A 12 39.10 -32.24 -20.38
CA LEU A 12 37.69 -32.49 -20.18
C LEU A 12 37.04 -31.18 -19.73
N ALA A 13 36.36 -30.52 -20.66
CA ALA A 13 35.39 -29.48 -20.35
C ALA A 13 34.21 -30.15 -19.61
N LEU A 14 34.10 -29.91 -18.31
CA LEU A 14 32.94 -30.28 -17.53
C LEU A 14 31.82 -29.27 -17.82
N LEU A 15 31.04 -29.56 -18.86
CA LEU A 15 29.68 -29.09 -19.01
C LEU A 15 28.86 -29.67 -17.86
N LEU A 16 28.80 -28.95 -16.74
CA LEU A 16 27.80 -29.20 -15.72
C LEU A 16 26.47 -28.72 -16.30
N ALA A 17 25.74 -29.63 -16.94
CA ALA A 17 24.36 -29.43 -17.32
C ALA A 17 23.55 -29.23 -16.03
N CYS A 18 23.42 -27.97 -15.62
CA CYS A 18 22.47 -27.56 -14.62
C CYS A 18 21.09 -27.81 -15.23
N ASN A 19 20.49 -28.95 -14.92
CA ASN A 19 19.04 -29.12 -15.09
C ASN A 19 18.38 -28.14 -14.10
N LEU A 20 18.30 -26.87 -14.49
CA LEU A 20 17.22 -26.03 -14.04
C LEU A 20 15.96 -26.72 -14.54
N ALA A 21 15.33 -27.51 -13.68
CA ALA A 21 13.89 -27.52 -13.69
C ALA A 21 13.51 -26.05 -13.53
N LEU A 22 13.20 -25.37 -14.64
CA LEU A 22 12.41 -24.16 -14.61
C LEU A 22 11.14 -24.57 -13.90
N GLN A 23 11.11 -24.40 -12.57
CA GLN A 23 9.87 -24.08 -11.93
C GLN A 23 9.34 -22.90 -12.73
N PRO A 24 8.14 -23.00 -13.34
CA PRO A 24 7.57 -21.83 -13.99
C PRO A 24 7.61 -20.73 -12.95
N ALA A 25 8.35 -19.65 -13.24
CA ALA A 25 8.16 -18.42 -12.51
C ALA A 25 6.64 -18.21 -12.49
N ALA A 26 6.06 -18.06 -11.30
CA ALA A 26 4.66 -17.70 -11.18
C ALA A 26 4.48 -16.47 -12.09
N ALA A 27 3.84 -16.67 -13.24
CA ALA A 27 3.46 -15.55 -14.08
C ALA A 27 2.55 -14.71 -13.18
N ASP A 28 2.81 -13.41 -13.06
CA ASP A 28 1.89 -12.51 -12.39
C ASP A 28 0.48 -12.80 -12.92
N ALA A 29 -0.41 -13.25 -12.06
CA ALA A 29 -1.82 -13.16 -12.37
C ALA A 29 -2.16 -11.67 -12.40
N ALA A 30 -2.31 -11.13 -13.60
CA ALA A 30 -3.13 -9.95 -13.78
C ALA A 30 -4.61 -10.34 -13.60
N ALA A 31 -5.44 -9.39 -13.19
CA ALA A 31 -6.88 -9.60 -13.27
C ALA A 31 -7.27 -9.91 -14.72
N THR A 32 -8.11 -10.92 -14.94
CA THR A 32 -8.57 -11.28 -16.28
C THR A 32 -9.50 -10.19 -16.84
N ASP A 33 -9.67 -10.13 -18.16
CA ASP A 33 -10.59 -9.16 -18.79
C ASP A 33 -12.01 -9.24 -18.23
N ALA A 34 -12.48 -10.45 -17.90
CA ALA A 34 -13.79 -10.66 -17.28
C ALA A 34 -13.87 -10.07 -15.86
N GLN A 35 -12.80 -10.18 -15.08
CA GLN A 35 -12.70 -9.59 -13.76
C GLN A 35 -12.66 -8.05 -13.85
N VAL A 36 -11.88 -7.51 -14.79
CA VAL A 36 -11.82 -6.07 -15.09
C VAL A 36 -13.18 -5.52 -15.50
N ALA A 37 -13.90 -6.22 -16.38
CA ALA A 37 -15.26 -5.86 -16.79
C ALA A 37 -16.24 -5.89 -15.61
N SER A 38 -16.12 -6.87 -14.71
CA SER A 38 -16.97 -6.96 -13.52
C SER A 38 -16.79 -5.76 -12.59
N PHE A 39 -15.55 -5.31 -12.36
CA PHE A 39 -15.29 -4.07 -11.61
C PHE A 39 -15.92 -2.85 -12.29
N ARG A 40 -15.77 -2.72 -13.62
CA ARG A 40 -16.35 -1.61 -14.37
C ARG A 40 -17.87 -1.56 -14.28
N LEU A 41 -18.55 -2.70 -14.33
CA LEU A 41 -20.01 -2.78 -14.21
C LEU A 41 -20.50 -2.34 -12.81
N LEU A 42 -19.83 -2.77 -11.75
CA LEU A 42 -20.18 -2.33 -10.39
C LEU A 42 -19.95 -0.83 -10.20
N TRP A 43 -18.83 -0.30 -10.71
CA TRP A 43 -18.53 1.13 -10.68
C TRP A 43 -19.54 1.94 -11.51
N ALA A 44 -19.89 1.47 -12.71
CA ALA A 44 -20.84 2.10 -13.64
C ALA A 44 -22.19 2.39 -12.99
N ARG A 45 -22.66 1.48 -12.13
CA ARG A 45 -24.00 1.53 -11.51
C ARG A 45 -24.32 2.89 -10.95
N THR A 46 -23.37 3.52 -10.27
CA THR A 46 -23.55 4.84 -9.65
C THR A 46 -22.75 5.93 -10.32
N GLU A 47 -21.58 5.62 -10.88
CA GLU A 47 -20.59 6.66 -11.18
C GLU A 47 -20.77 7.25 -12.57
N ASP A 48 -21.22 6.46 -13.57
CA ASP A 48 -21.46 6.96 -14.93
C ASP A 48 -22.44 8.14 -14.91
N LEU A 49 -23.48 8.06 -14.06
CA LEU A 49 -24.49 9.11 -13.96
C LEU A 49 -23.97 10.42 -13.36
N VAL A 50 -22.99 10.33 -12.44
CA VAL A 50 -22.33 11.51 -11.87
C VAL A 50 -21.35 12.09 -12.89
N TYR A 51 -20.56 11.22 -13.52
CA TYR A 51 -19.58 11.58 -14.55
C TYR A 51 -20.23 12.29 -15.76
N ASP A 52 -21.35 11.76 -16.24
CA ASP A 52 -22.11 12.31 -17.37
C ASP A 52 -22.94 13.55 -16.99
N GLY A 53 -22.93 13.98 -15.73
CA GLY A 53 -23.71 15.12 -15.23
C GLY A 53 -25.23 14.89 -15.20
N VAL A 54 -25.68 13.62 -15.29
CA VAL A 54 -27.10 13.25 -15.22
C VAL A 54 -27.67 13.45 -13.83
N VAL A 55 -26.86 13.24 -12.80
CA VAL A 55 -27.20 13.49 -11.40
C VAL A 55 -26.12 14.31 -10.71
N GLN A 56 -26.52 15.12 -9.73
CA GLN A 56 -25.60 15.87 -8.88
C GLN A 56 -25.60 15.28 -7.47
N ARG A 57 -24.60 14.45 -7.17
CA ARG A 57 -24.37 13.82 -5.85
C ARG A 57 -22.90 13.44 -5.70
N SER A 58 -22.48 13.13 -4.48
CA SER A 58 -21.14 12.63 -4.20
C SER A 58 -20.90 11.21 -4.77
N TRP A 59 -19.63 10.87 -4.99
CA TRP A 59 -19.19 9.58 -5.52
C TRP A 59 -19.32 8.46 -4.48
N VAL A 60 -19.70 7.25 -4.92
CA VAL A 60 -19.69 6.05 -4.06
C VAL A 60 -18.30 5.38 -4.06
N TRP A 61 -17.67 5.27 -5.22
CA TRP A 61 -16.32 4.71 -5.39
C TRP A 61 -15.26 5.76 -5.70
N GLY A 62 -15.55 6.72 -6.57
CA GLY A 62 -14.60 7.74 -7.04
C GLY A 62 -14.72 7.95 -8.56
N PRO A 63 -14.08 9.00 -9.11
CA PRO A 63 -14.21 9.37 -10.52
C PRO A 63 -13.53 8.40 -11.49
N GLU A 64 -12.53 7.64 -11.03
CA GLU A 64 -11.82 6.64 -11.80
C GLU A 64 -11.08 5.67 -10.86
N PRO A 65 -10.61 4.50 -11.34
CA PRO A 65 -9.73 3.65 -10.55
C PRO A 65 -8.35 4.30 -10.32
N LEU A 66 -7.81 4.12 -9.11
CA LEU A 66 -6.50 4.63 -8.70
C LEU A 66 -5.34 3.74 -9.16
N ASP A 67 -5.63 2.47 -9.39
CA ASP A 67 -4.66 1.50 -9.89
C ASP A 67 -5.27 0.57 -10.95
N TYR A 68 -4.40 0.11 -11.84
CA TYR A 68 -4.77 -0.79 -12.92
C TYR A 68 -4.48 -2.24 -12.53
N SER A 69 -5.14 -2.67 -11.45
CA SER A 69 -5.31 -4.07 -11.04
C SER A 69 -4.07 -4.79 -10.51
N TYR A 70 -4.15 -5.24 -9.27
CA TYR A 70 -3.19 -6.16 -8.68
C TYR A 70 -3.90 -7.43 -8.24
N VAL A 71 -3.09 -8.47 -8.07
CA VAL A 71 -3.46 -9.67 -7.35
C VAL A 71 -2.71 -9.66 -6.01
N ASP A 72 -3.43 -9.92 -4.92
CA ASP A 72 -2.79 -10.22 -3.64
C ASP A 72 -2.83 -11.72 -3.37
N THR A 73 -1.86 -12.19 -2.59
CA THR A 73 -1.83 -13.55 -2.06
C THR A 73 -2.72 -13.60 -0.81
N TYR A 74 -3.83 -14.34 -0.88
CA TYR A 74 -4.86 -14.36 0.15
C TYR A 74 -5.31 -15.80 0.43
N ARG A 75 -5.73 -16.15 1.64
CA ARG A 75 -6.32 -17.47 1.90
C ARG A 75 -7.70 -17.35 2.53
N TYR A 76 -8.64 -18.17 2.07
CA TYR A 76 -10.00 -18.15 2.60
C TYR A 76 -10.17 -18.95 3.89
N ASP A 77 -9.26 -19.89 4.15
CA ASP A 77 -9.20 -20.73 5.34
C ASP A 77 -7.78 -20.64 5.91
N ALA A 78 -7.64 -20.68 7.24
CA ALA A 78 -6.33 -20.74 7.90
C ALA A 78 -5.48 -21.94 7.45
N SER A 79 -6.12 -23.05 7.06
CA SER A 79 -5.47 -24.28 6.59
C SER A 79 -5.44 -24.43 5.06
N GLY A 80 -6.12 -23.53 4.34
CA GLY A 80 -6.22 -23.58 2.88
C GLY A 80 -4.98 -23.00 2.18
N PRO A 81 -4.79 -23.33 0.90
CA PRO A 81 -3.71 -22.72 0.11
C PRO A 81 -3.94 -21.22 -0.02
N TYR A 82 -2.85 -20.47 -0.12
CA TYR A 82 -2.93 -19.12 -0.62
C TYR A 82 -3.38 -19.14 -2.08
N ILE A 83 -4.23 -18.18 -2.41
CA ILE A 83 -4.79 -17.97 -3.73
C ILE A 83 -4.55 -16.53 -4.16
N GLU A 84 -4.66 -16.32 -5.45
CA GLU A 84 -4.55 -15.03 -6.08
C GLU A 84 -5.91 -14.33 -6.11
N ARG A 85 -6.01 -13.18 -5.45
CA ARG A 85 -7.22 -12.37 -5.39
C ARG A 85 -7.05 -11.07 -6.16
N ALA A 86 -7.76 -10.96 -7.29
CA ALA A 86 -7.84 -9.73 -8.05
C ALA A 86 -8.56 -8.63 -7.26
N PHE A 87 -7.98 -7.43 -7.24
CA PHE A 87 -8.56 -6.25 -6.62
C PHE A 87 -8.32 -4.97 -7.43
N ARG A 88 -9.06 -3.92 -7.07
CA ARG A 88 -8.91 -2.57 -7.65
C ARG A 88 -9.23 -1.49 -6.63
N HIS A 89 -8.35 -0.49 -6.51
CA HIS A 89 -8.57 0.67 -5.65
C HIS A 89 -9.28 1.80 -6.40
N TYR A 90 -10.10 2.52 -5.66
CA TYR A 90 -10.76 3.77 -6.02
C TYR A 90 -10.61 4.73 -4.84
N ASP A 91 -10.86 6.03 -5.03
CA ASP A 91 -10.76 7.05 -3.98
C ASP A 91 -11.40 6.61 -2.66
N LYS A 92 -12.64 6.13 -2.71
CA LYS A 92 -13.42 5.79 -1.52
C LYS A 92 -13.09 4.41 -0.98
N GLY A 93 -12.49 3.50 -1.75
CA GLY A 93 -11.99 2.22 -1.26
C GLY A 93 -11.70 1.16 -2.31
N ARG A 94 -11.64 -0.12 -1.90
CA ARG A 94 -11.18 -1.23 -2.75
C ARG A 94 -12.30 -2.22 -3.07
N MET A 95 -12.37 -2.65 -4.33
CA MET A 95 -13.15 -3.81 -4.78
C MET A 95 -12.25 -5.03 -4.85
N GLU A 96 -12.75 -6.19 -4.42
CA GLU A 96 -12.02 -7.46 -4.40
C GLU A 96 -12.90 -8.58 -4.92
N ILE A 97 -12.36 -9.44 -5.77
CA ILE A 97 -13.09 -10.61 -6.26
C ILE A 97 -13.03 -11.75 -5.25
N ASP A 98 -14.18 -12.37 -4.99
CA ASP A 98 -14.28 -13.66 -4.32
C ASP A 98 -14.62 -14.75 -5.35
N PRO A 99 -13.63 -15.53 -5.82
CA PRO A 99 -13.82 -16.53 -6.87
C PRO A 99 -14.65 -17.73 -6.40
N ARG A 100 -14.96 -17.83 -5.09
CA ARG A 100 -15.87 -18.85 -4.56
C ARG A 100 -17.34 -18.52 -4.83
N GLN A 101 -17.64 -17.26 -5.17
CA GLN A 101 -18.98 -16.79 -5.44
C GLN A 101 -19.29 -16.85 -6.96
N PRO A 102 -20.54 -17.11 -7.36
CA PRO A 102 -20.92 -17.06 -8.76
C PRO A 102 -20.72 -15.65 -9.35
N VAL A 103 -20.18 -15.57 -10.57
CA VAL A 103 -20.07 -14.30 -11.32
C VAL A 103 -21.45 -13.63 -11.42
N GLY A 104 -21.50 -12.33 -11.17
CA GLY A 104 -22.74 -11.53 -11.18
C GLY A 104 -23.56 -11.60 -9.88
N SER A 105 -23.21 -12.48 -8.93
CA SER A 105 -23.79 -12.43 -7.59
C SER A 105 -23.28 -11.20 -6.82
N LYS A 106 -24.10 -10.67 -5.91
CA LYS A 106 -23.75 -9.50 -5.07
C LYS A 106 -22.40 -9.65 -4.37
N TRP A 107 -22.08 -10.85 -3.90
CA TRP A 107 -20.88 -11.12 -3.12
C TRP A 107 -19.67 -11.55 -3.96
N TYR A 108 -19.82 -11.64 -5.29
CA TYR A 108 -18.69 -11.88 -6.20
C TYR A 108 -17.63 -10.79 -6.11
N ILE A 109 -18.06 -9.54 -5.98
CA ILE A 109 -17.17 -8.43 -5.63
C ILE A 109 -17.50 -8.02 -4.20
N ARG A 110 -16.50 -7.92 -3.33
CA ARG A 110 -16.63 -7.45 -1.95
C ARG A 110 -15.84 -6.15 -1.78
N GLY A 111 -16.25 -5.33 -0.82
CA GLY A 111 -15.45 -4.20 -0.37
C GLY A 111 -14.37 -4.65 0.60
N GLY A 112 -13.14 -4.18 0.37
CA GLY A 112 -12.03 -4.42 1.30
C GLY A 112 -12.24 -3.74 2.66
N THR A 113 -11.76 -4.37 3.73
CA THR A 113 -11.84 -3.91 5.13
C THR A 113 -10.76 -2.86 5.46
N LEU A 114 -10.53 -1.93 4.53
CA LEU A 114 -9.38 -1.03 4.51
C LEU A 114 -9.24 -0.20 5.79
N VAL A 115 -10.35 0.25 6.38
CA VAL A 115 -10.31 1.07 7.60
C VAL A 115 -9.83 0.25 8.79
N LYS A 116 -10.25 -1.02 8.92
CA LYS A 116 -9.71 -1.90 9.97
C LYS A 116 -8.21 -2.07 9.81
N GLU A 117 -7.74 -2.25 8.58
CA GLU A 117 -6.32 -2.44 8.30
C GLU A 117 -5.50 -1.18 8.61
N LEU A 118 -6.00 0.00 8.20
CA LEU A 118 -5.39 1.30 8.50
C LEU A 118 -5.31 1.58 10.01
N VAL A 119 -6.37 1.26 10.77
CA VAL A 119 -6.40 1.43 12.23
C VAL A 119 -5.51 0.40 12.93
N ALA A 120 -5.45 -0.84 12.42
CA ALA A 120 -4.63 -1.92 12.98
C ALA A 120 -3.14 -1.78 12.67
N GLY A 121 -2.79 -1.07 11.58
CA GLY A 121 -1.44 -1.07 11.03
C GLY A 121 -1.03 -2.42 10.44
N LYS A 122 -2.01 -3.23 10.02
CA LYS A 122 -1.81 -4.59 9.50
C LYS A 122 -2.81 -4.88 8.39
N ILE A 123 -2.37 -5.62 7.38
CA ILE A 123 -3.25 -6.06 6.29
C ILE A 123 -3.88 -7.40 6.60
N GLN A 124 -5.11 -7.60 6.13
CA GLN A 124 -5.80 -8.87 6.25
C GLN A 124 -5.33 -9.83 5.15
N THR A 125 -4.86 -11.01 5.56
CA THR A 125 -4.39 -12.06 4.64
C THR A 125 -5.31 -13.27 4.61
N SER A 126 -6.32 -13.33 5.49
CA SER A 126 -7.35 -14.36 5.43
C SER A 126 -8.75 -13.95 5.91
N ASP A 127 -9.79 -14.65 5.45
CA ASP A 127 -11.17 -14.49 5.95
C ASP A 127 -11.26 -14.93 7.43
N THR A 128 -10.34 -15.78 7.88
CA THR A 128 -10.24 -16.27 9.27
C THR A 128 -9.53 -15.29 10.23
N GLY A 129 -9.19 -14.09 9.76
CA GLY A 129 -8.62 -13.03 10.59
C GLY A 129 -7.10 -13.05 10.71
N GLU A 130 -6.39 -13.83 9.88
CA GLU A 130 -4.94 -13.69 9.78
C GLU A 130 -4.59 -12.30 9.25
N GLN A 131 -3.57 -11.71 9.87
CA GLN A 131 -3.06 -10.40 9.52
C GLN A 131 -1.54 -10.42 9.40
N ARG A 132 -1.00 -9.57 8.53
CA ARG A 132 0.44 -9.37 8.31
C ARG A 132 0.81 -7.89 8.50
N THR A 133 1.98 -7.60 9.06
CA THR A 133 2.56 -6.24 9.05
C THR A 133 3.09 -5.92 7.66
N LEU A 134 2.93 -4.67 7.21
CA LEU A 134 3.41 -4.26 5.88
C LEU A 134 4.94 -4.33 5.76
N ASN A 135 5.66 -4.05 6.84
CA ASN A 135 7.11 -4.16 6.88
C ASN A 135 7.56 -5.47 7.56
N PRO A 136 8.74 -6.00 7.19
CA PRO A 136 9.34 -7.20 7.79
C PRO A 136 10.04 -6.91 9.13
N LEU A 137 9.92 -5.70 9.66
CA LEU A 137 10.36 -5.37 11.01
C LEU A 137 9.34 -5.84 12.07
N ASN A 138 8.21 -6.41 11.64
CA ASN A 138 7.12 -6.90 12.50
C ASN A 138 6.54 -5.81 13.41
N VAL A 139 6.61 -4.56 12.96
CA VAL A 139 6.03 -3.41 13.66
C VAL A 139 4.72 -3.06 12.96
N ALA A 140 3.61 -3.10 13.70
CA ALA A 140 2.36 -2.56 13.22
C ALA A 140 2.50 -1.05 13.05
N THR A 141 2.09 -0.53 11.90
CA THR A 141 2.19 0.89 11.59
C THR A 141 0.79 1.44 11.30
N PRO A 142 -0.05 1.68 12.34
CA PRO A 142 -1.34 2.35 12.12
C PRO A 142 -1.16 3.64 11.34
N ALA A 143 -2.11 3.98 10.47
CA ALA A 143 -1.90 5.04 9.52
C ALA A 143 -2.01 6.44 10.16
N GLU A 144 -0.92 7.21 10.11
CA GLU A 144 -0.86 8.62 10.50
C GLU A 144 -1.38 9.55 9.39
N ILE A 145 -2.52 9.17 8.82
CA ILE A 145 -3.22 9.94 7.78
C ILE A 145 -4.53 10.47 8.40
N PRO A 146 -4.86 11.76 8.25
CA PRO A 146 -6.14 12.31 8.67
C PRO A 146 -7.32 11.47 8.18
N VAL A 147 -8.25 11.15 9.09
CA VAL A 147 -9.42 10.33 8.74
C VAL A 147 -10.38 11.08 7.82
N VAL A 148 -10.47 12.41 8.00
CA VAL A 148 -11.30 13.34 7.22
C VAL A 148 -10.57 14.68 7.06
N GLY A 149 -10.89 15.41 6.00
CA GLY A 149 -10.36 16.75 5.75
C GLY A 149 -9.06 16.76 4.94
N ASP A 150 -8.35 17.88 5.03
CA ASP A 150 -7.10 18.14 4.33
C ASP A 150 -5.98 17.19 4.84
N PRO A 151 -4.98 16.84 3.98
CA PRO A 151 -3.98 15.82 4.31
C PRO A 151 -2.99 16.20 5.42
N GLN A 152 -2.97 17.47 5.85
CA GLN A 152 -2.07 17.97 6.88
C GLN A 152 -2.51 17.51 8.26
N VAL A 153 -1.63 16.79 8.96
CA VAL A 153 -1.83 16.41 10.36
C VAL A 153 -1.60 17.64 11.24
N THR A 154 -2.57 17.92 12.10
CA THR A 154 -2.50 18.96 13.14
C THR A 154 -2.88 18.34 14.48
N ILE A 155 -2.62 19.04 15.59
CA ILE A 155 -2.98 18.56 16.93
C ILE A 155 -4.48 18.26 17.10
N ASP A 156 -5.32 18.93 16.32
CA ASP A 156 -6.78 18.77 16.36
C ASP A 156 -7.28 17.66 15.42
N THR A 157 -6.48 17.21 14.46
CA THR A 157 -6.92 16.32 13.38
C THR A 157 -6.68 14.84 13.74
N PRO A 158 -7.74 14.05 14.03
CA PRO A 158 -7.56 12.63 14.30
C PRO A 158 -7.12 11.87 13.03
N THR A 159 -6.17 10.94 13.21
CA THR A 159 -5.68 10.01 12.18
C THR A 159 -6.28 8.63 12.40
N TYR A 160 -6.05 7.66 11.49
CA TYR A 160 -6.48 6.28 11.75
C TYR A 160 -5.79 5.71 13.00
N ALA A 161 -4.53 6.09 13.23
CA ALA A 161 -3.75 5.71 14.42
C ALA A 161 -4.38 6.21 15.73
N THR A 162 -5.02 7.39 15.73
CA THR A 162 -5.80 7.89 16.89
C THR A 162 -6.83 6.86 17.39
N PHE A 163 -7.41 6.05 16.50
CA PHE A 163 -8.49 5.11 16.83
C PHE A 163 -8.03 3.69 17.19
N THR A 164 -6.74 3.38 17.18
CA THR A 164 -6.25 2.01 17.44
C THR A 164 -6.76 1.46 18.79
N ASN A 165 -6.72 2.27 19.84
CA ASN A 165 -7.18 1.88 21.18
C ASN A 165 -8.63 2.30 21.50
N TYR A 166 -9.38 2.77 20.50
CA TYR A 166 -10.76 3.25 20.65
C TYR A 166 -11.72 2.59 19.65
N SER A 167 -11.32 1.42 19.14
CA SER A 167 -12.05 0.72 18.10
C SER A 167 -12.20 -0.77 18.38
N PHE A 168 -13.15 -1.38 17.66
CA PHE A 168 -13.40 -2.82 17.68
C PHE A 168 -12.18 -3.66 17.29
N VAL A 169 -11.19 -3.07 16.59
CA VAL A 169 -9.93 -3.74 16.24
C VAL A 169 -9.19 -4.26 17.48
N THR A 170 -9.27 -3.53 18.59
CA THR A 170 -8.71 -3.92 19.90
C THR A 170 -9.78 -4.46 20.87
N GLY A 171 -10.97 -4.78 20.35
CA GLY A 171 -12.10 -5.33 21.12
C GLY A 171 -12.89 -4.30 21.92
N VAL A 172 -12.62 -3.00 21.73
CA VAL A 172 -13.37 -1.93 22.40
C VAL A 172 -14.83 -1.94 21.93
N ARG A 173 -15.74 -1.78 22.88
CA ARG A 173 -17.19 -1.69 22.69
C ARG A 173 -17.75 -0.57 23.55
N ALA A 174 -18.92 -0.06 23.20
CA ALA A 174 -19.67 0.93 23.97
C ALA A 174 -21.03 0.39 24.41
N ALA A 175 -21.61 1.01 25.45
CA ALA A 175 -23.00 0.74 25.80
C ALA A 175 -23.95 1.29 24.73
N ASN A 176 -25.15 0.71 24.64
CA ASN A 176 -26.21 1.25 23.81
C ASN A 176 -26.68 2.61 24.35
N ARG A 177 -26.64 3.63 23.49
CA ARG A 177 -26.97 5.03 23.80
C ARG A 177 -28.03 5.60 22.86
N VAL A 178 -28.87 4.77 22.25
CA VAL A 178 -29.97 5.21 21.38
C VAL A 178 -30.81 6.29 22.06
N GLY A 179 -31.09 7.36 21.31
CA GLY A 179 -31.79 8.55 21.78
C GLY A 179 -30.91 9.64 22.41
N GLN A 180 -29.68 9.32 22.82
CA GLN A 180 -28.72 10.30 23.34
C GLN A 180 -27.97 11.01 22.21
N SER A 181 -27.43 12.21 22.47
CA SER A 181 -26.58 12.94 21.53
C SER A 181 -25.13 12.44 21.53
N VAL A 182 -24.45 12.54 20.39
CA VAL A 182 -22.99 12.44 20.33
C VAL A 182 -22.39 13.71 20.91
N THR A 183 -21.63 13.54 22.00
CA THR A 183 -21.16 14.64 22.85
C THR A 183 -19.65 14.67 23.05
N LYS A 184 -18.89 13.80 22.38
CA LYS A 184 -17.43 13.74 22.52
C LYS A 184 -16.78 14.34 21.30
N LEU A 185 -15.92 15.33 21.52
CA LEU A 185 -14.94 15.80 20.55
C LEU A 185 -13.62 15.07 20.78
N ILE A 186 -12.95 14.60 19.72
CA ILE A 186 -11.67 13.90 19.76
C ILE A 186 -10.60 14.68 18.99
N ASN A 187 -9.36 14.70 19.50
CA ASN A 187 -8.20 15.31 18.84
C ASN A 187 -7.21 14.23 18.32
N HIS A 188 -6.07 14.66 17.78
CA HIS A 188 -5.03 13.75 17.26
C HIS A 188 -4.51 12.75 18.32
N ASN A 189 -4.35 13.21 19.57
CA ASN A 189 -3.81 12.43 20.69
C ASN A 189 -4.84 11.49 21.34
N ALA A 190 -6.06 11.41 20.76
CA ALA A 190 -7.22 10.72 21.33
C ALA A 190 -7.73 11.27 22.66
N ASP A 191 -7.38 12.51 23.00
CA ASP A 191 -8.03 13.22 24.10
C ASP A 191 -9.47 13.53 23.72
N THR A 192 -10.39 13.34 24.67
CA THR A 192 -11.80 13.67 24.46
C THR A 192 -12.28 14.76 25.40
N VAL A 193 -13.03 15.72 24.85
CA VAL A 193 -13.73 16.76 25.62
C VAL A 193 -15.21 16.76 25.29
N TYR A 194 -16.03 17.28 26.20
CA TYR A 194 -17.47 17.39 25.98
C TYR A 194 -17.79 18.51 24.98
N TYR A 195 -18.62 18.19 24.00
CA TYR A 195 -19.12 19.10 22.98
C TYR A 195 -20.49 18.59 22.49
N ASP A 196 -21.56 19.28 22.88
CA ASP A 196 -22.92 19.02 22.39
C ASP A 196 -23.44 20.24 21.62
N PRO A 197 -23.43 20.21 20.27
CA PRO A 197 -23.97 21.32 19.49
C PRO A 197 -25.50 21.37 19.48
N GLY A 198 -26.19 20.41 20.12
CA GLY A 198 -27.65 20.32 20.07
C GLY A 198 -28.20 19.91 18.70
N ASP A 199 -27.36 19.38 17.80
CA ASP A 199 -27.76 18.99 16.46
C ASP A 199 -28.62 17.70 16.50
N PRO A 200 -29.89 17.73 16.03
CA PRO A 200 -30.74 16.54 15.98
C PRO A 200 -30.16 15.39 15.14
N LYS A 201 -29.33 15.68 14.13
CA LYS A 201 -28.64 14.68 13.29
C LYS A 201 -27.51 13.97 14.04
N ALA A 202 -27.03 14.55 15.14
CA ALA A 202 -26.04 13.92 16.01
C ALA A 202 -26.66 13.03 17.10
N LYS A 203 -28.00 12.87 17.15
CA LYS A 203 -28.63 11.89 18.05
C LYS A 203 -28.38 10.48 17.56
N ILE A 204 -28.05 9.57 18.46
CA ILE A 204 -27.91 8.15 18.17
C ILE A 204 -29.28 7.56 17.80
N SER A 205 -29.36 6.98 16.60
CA SER A 205 -30.57 6.35 16.07
C SER A 205 -30.51 4.82 16.09
N THR A 206 -29.32 4.24 16.10
CA THR A 206 -29.13 2.78 16.03
C THR A 206 -27.92 2.34 16.85
N TYR A 207 -27.96 1.10 17.35
CA TYR A 207 -26.83 0.45 18.00
C TYR A 207 -26.57 -0.89 17.31
N GLU A 208 -25.34 -1.09 16.84
CA GLU A 208 -24.89 -2.33 16.20
C GLU A 208 -24.36 -3.29 17.26
N ASN A 209 -25.00 -4.45 17.41
CA ASN A 209 -24.61 -5.46 18.39
C ASN A 209 -23.34 -6.23 17.98
N ALA A 210 -23.13 -6.45 16.67
CA ALA A 210 -22.01 -7.24 16.16
C ALA A 210 -20.66 -6.68 16.65
N THR A 211 -20.49 -5.36 16.57
CA THR A 211 -19.28 -4.67 17.03
C THR A 211 -19.49 -3.88 18.32
N GLY A 212 -20.72 -3.64 18.77
CA GLY A 212 -21.03 -2.91 19.99
C GLY A 212 -20.87 -1.40 19.88
N HIS A 213 -21.37 -0.80 18.80
CA HIS A 213 -21.18 0.64 18.54
C HIS A 213 -22.48 1.34 18.11
N ASN A 214 -22.61 2.60 18.54
CA ASN A 214 -23.73 3.46 18.25
C ASN A 214 -23.56 4.15 16.89
N ILE A 215 -24.66 4.43 16.18
CA ILE A 215 -24.66 5.13 14.88
C ILE A 215 -25.58 6.36 14.99
N PRO A 216 -25.10 7.57 14.64
CA PRO A 216 -25.89 8.79 14.69
C PRO A 216 -26.89 8.86 13.53
N LYS A 217 -27.97 9.62 13.74
CA LYS A 217 -29.05 9.81 12.77
C LYS A 217 -28.56 10.33 11.42
N ALA A 218 -27.54 11.20 11.41
CA ALA A 218 -26.91 11.68 10.18
C ALA A 218 -26.54 10.53 9.23
N PHE A 219 -25.92 9.47 9.77
CA PHE A 219 -25.42 8.34 8.98
C PHE A 219 -26.53 7.33 8.68
N THR A 220 -27.46 7.07 9.60
CA THR A 220 -28.60 6.19 9.29
C THR A 220 -29.54 6.78 8.24
N ASP A 221 -29.71 8.11 8.23
CA ASP A 221 -30.48 8.78 7.17
C ASP A 221 -29.73 8.70 5.83
N TYR A 222 -28.40 8.79 5.84
CA TYR A 222 -27.57 8.60 4.65
C TYR A 222 -27.65 7.16 4.09
N PHE A 223 -27.75 6.15 4.96
CA PHE A 223 -27.94 4.75 4.57
C PHE A 223 -29.23 4.49 3.81
N ALA A 224 -30.27 5.27 4.07
CA ALA A 224 -31.58 5.13 3.45
C ALA A 224 -31.70 5.88 2.11
N GLN A 225 -30.62 6.49 1.61
CA GLN A 225 -30.67 7.27 0.38
C GLN A 225 -31.02 6.41 -0.84
N THR A 226 -31.97 6.92 -1.62
CA THR A 226 -32.33 6.42 -2.93
C THR A 226 -32.00 7.47 -3.98
N GLY A 227 -31.80 7.02 -5.22
CA GLY A 227 -31.52 7.91 -6.34
C GLY A 227 -31.41 7.15 -7.64
N MET A 228 -31.14 7.88 -8.72
CA MET A 228 -30.96 7.27 -10.03
C MET A 228 -29.66 6.48 -10.08
N VAL A 229 -29.76 5.23 -10.54
CA VAL A 229 -28.66 4.27 -10.74
C VAL A 229 -28.87 3.53 -12.06
N LEU A 230 -27.85 2.83 -12.55
CA LEU A 230 -27.97 1.90 -13.67
C LEU A 230 -28.25 0.48 -13.17
N ASP A 231 -29.27 -0.18 -13.71
CA ASP A 231 -29.52 -1.61 -13.46
C ASP A 231 -28.53 -2.51 -14.22
N ALA A 232 -28.68 -3.83 -14.10
CA ALA A 232 -27.81 -4.80 -14.79
C ALA A 232 -27.87 -4.72 -16.33
N ASN A 233 -28.96 -4.19 -16.89
CA ASN A 233 -29.13 -3.94 -18.33
C ASN A 233 -28.77 -2.51 -18.73
N ARG A 234 -28.21 -1.72 -17.80
CA ARG A 234 -27.87 -0.30 -17.91
C ARG A 234 -29.07 0.63 -18.14
N ASN A 235 -30.26 0.23 -17.73
CA ASN A 235 -31.40 1.14 -17.68
C ASN A 235 -31.28 2.05 -16.45
N ARG A 236 -31.74 3.30 -16.59
CA ARG A 236 -31.83 4.24 -15.47
C ARG A 236 -33.04 3.88 -14.62
N VAL A 237 -32.80 3.55 -13.35
CA VAL A 237 -33.85 3.20 -12.36
C VAL A 237 -33.64 4.00 -11.07
N THR A 238 -34.68 4.16 -10.26
CA THR A 238 -34.57 4.77 -8.93
C THR A 238 -34.55 3.67 -7.87
N GLU A 239 -33.42 3.52 -7.19
CA GLU A 239 -33.17 2.47 -6.21
C GLU A 239 -32.31 3.00 -5.05
N PRO A 240 -32.13 2.23 -3.96
CA PRO A 240 -31.08 2.51 -2.99
C PRO A 240 -29.72 2.71 -3.67
N LEU A 241 -28.99 3.75 -3.26
CA LEU A 241 -27.68 4.05 -3.84
C LEU A 241 -26.67 2.94 -3.56
N PHE A 242 -26.78 2.30 -2.40
CA PHE A 242 -25.94 1.19 -1.96
C PHE A 242 -26.64 0.37 -0.88
N ASP A 243 -26.17 -0.85 -0.66
CA ASP A 243 -26.44 -1.59 0.58
C ASP A 243 -25.42 -1.14 1.66
N PRO A 244 -25.86 -0.67 2.83
CA PRO A 244 -24.95 -0.16 3.86
C PRO A 244 -23.97 -1.20 4.40
N LEU A 245 -24.41 -2.43 4.65
CA LEU A 245 -23.53 -3.50 5.15
C LEU A 245 -22.48 -3.87 4.10
N TYR A 246 -22.89 -3.87 2.83
CA TYR A 246 -21.98 -4.13 1.70
C TYR A 246 -20.91 -3.05 1.55
N VAL A 247 -21.29 -1.77 1.59
CA VAL A 247 -20.35 -0.64 1.34
C VAL A 247 -19.53 -0.28 2.57
N PHE A 248 -20.16 -0.14 3.74
CA PHE A 248 -19.48 0.35 4.95
C PHE A 248 -19.00 -0.79 5.85
N GLY A 249 -19.74 -1.91 5.89
CA GLY A 249 -19.59 -2.90 6.96
C GLY A 249 -20.12 -2.39 8.30
N TYR A 250 -19.70 -3.01 9.39
CA TYR A 250 -20.12 -2.59 10.72
C TYR A 250 -19.33 -1.34 11.21
N PRO A 251 -19.92 -0.47 12.04
CA PRO A 251 -19.17 0.57 12.74
C PRO A 251 -18.10 -0.06 13.62
N ILE A 252 -16.87 0.46 13.59
CA ILE A 252 -15.77 -0.03 14.43
C ILE A 252 -15.39 0.97 15.52
N THR A 253 -15.94 2.19 15.52
CA THR A 253 -15.76 3.19 16.57
C THR A 253 -17.11 3.75 16.99
N GLU A 254 -17.15 4.38 18.17
CA GLU A 254 -18.20 5.37 18.44
C GLU A 254 -18.06 6.55 17.47
N PRO A 255 -19.16 7.29 17.20
CA PRO A 255 -19.07 8.55 16.49
C PRO A 255 -18.46 9.63 17.39
N TYR A 256 -17.61 10.48 16.81
CA TYR A 256 -16.94 11.59 17.50
C TYR A 256 -17.03 12.87 16.68
N TRP A 257 -17.15 14.00 17.36
CA TRP A 257 -16.86 15.30 16.76
C TRP A 257 -15.35 15.51 16.65
N ALA A 258 -14.90 16.26 15.65
CA ALA A 258 -13.51 16.66 15.50
C ALA A 258 -13.44 18.05 14.86
N ARG A 259 -12.36 18.78 15.15
CA ARG A 259 -11.99 20.00 14.42
C ARG A 259 -11.02 19.59 13.32
N VAL A 260 -11.41 19.84 12.07
CA VAL A 260 -10.60 19.43 10.91
C VAL A 260 -10.50 20.56 9.90
N GLN A 261 -9.38 20.64 9.20
CA GLN A 261 -9.23 21.56 8.08
C GLN A 261 -9.91 20.96 6.85
N VAL A 262 -10.72 21.75 6.14
CA VAL A 262 -11.34 21.37 4.88
C VAL A 262 -11.21 22.56 3.93
N GLY A 263 -10.40 22.42 2.89
CA GLY A 263 -10.07 23.52 1.99
C GLY A 263 -9.41 24.70 2.71
N GLY A 264 -8.53 24.41 3.67
CA GLY A 264 -7.83 25.39 4.50
C GLY A 264 -8.70 26.08 5.56
N LYS A 265 -9.96 25.68 5.73
CA LYS A 265 -10.88 26.23 6.73
C LYS A 265 -11.21 25.21 7.80
N THR A 266 -11.15 25.63 9.05
CA THR A 266 -11.47 24.75 10.18
C THR A 266 -12.99 24.55 10.26
N LYS A 267 -13.42 23.29 10.27
CA LYS A 267 -14.82 22.88 10.40
C LYS A 267 -15.00 21.92 11.55
N MET A 268 -16.17 21.96 12.17
CA MET A 268 -16.64 20.92 13.09
C MET A 268 -17.28 19.79 12.29
N VAL A 269 -16.72 18.60 12.42
CA VAL A 269 -17.14 17.42 11.66
C VAL A 269 -17.45 16.29 12.62
N LEU A 270 -18.63 15.69 12.49
CA LEU A 270 -18.96 14.43 13.13
C LEU A 270 -18.43 13.31 12.23
N LEU A 271 -17.59 12.43 12.74
CA LEU A 271 -17.02 11.32 11.96
C LEU A 271 -17.27 9.99 12.64
N GLN A 272 -17.28 8.93 11.84
CA GLN A 272 -17.29 7.55 12.33
C GLN A 272 -16.59 6.62 11.35
N LEU A 273 -15.82 5.68 11.92
CA LEU A 273 -15.12 4.64 11.18
C LEU A 273 -15.99 3.39 11.13
N PHE A 274 -16.15 2.83 9.94
CA PHE A 274 -16.76 1.52 9.67
C PHE A 274 -15.69 0.59 9.10
N GLU A 275 -15.95 -0.72 9.02
CA GLU A 275 -14.92 -1.69 8.61
C GLU A 275 -14.27 -1.36 7.25
N ARG A 276 -15.05 -0.82 6.31
CA ARG A 276 -14.63 -0.60 4.92
C ARG A 276 -14.51 0.87 4.55
N ARG A 277 -15.15 1.77 5.29
CA ARG A 277 -15.34 3.19 4.92
C ARG A 277 -15.38 4.10 6.13
N VAL A 278 -15.13 5.37 5.89
CA VAL A 278 -15.27 6.44 6.88
C VAL A 278 -16.41 7.33 6.43
N LEU A 279 -17.28 7.72 7.35
CA LEU A 279 -18.28 8.75 7.11
C LEU A 279 -17.97 10.01 7.92
N SER A 280 -18.25 11.14 7.30
CA SER A 280 -18.19 12.46 7.90
C SER A 280 -19.54 13.14 7.75
N TYR A 281 -19.94 13.94 8.73
CA TYR A 281 -21.11 14.80 8.71
C TYR A 281 -20.70 16.22 9.13
N THR A 282 -20.95 17.19 8.25
CA THR A 282 -20.63 18.60 8.44
C THR A 282 -21.93 19.42 8.36
N PRO A 283 -22.50 19.84 9.50
CA PRO A 283 -23.79 20.55 9.52
C PRO A 283 -23.80 21.83 8.69
N SER A 284 -22.66 22.50 8.58
CA SER A 284 -22.49 23.77 7.88
C SER A 284 -22.32 23.65 6.36
N ASN A 285 -22.26 22.43 5.81
CA ASN A 285 -22.31 22.23 4.36
C ASN A 285 -23.75 22.37 3.85
N ASP A 286 -23.89 22.64 2.56
CA ASP A 286 -25.20 22.73 1.90
C ASP A 286 -25.98 21.41 2.04
N PRO A 287 -27.32 21.46 2.14
CA PRO A 287 -28.16 20.26 2.14
C PRO A 287 -27.84 19.34 0.97
N GLY A 288 -27.69 18.04 1.24
CA GLY A 288 -27.25 17.04 0.26
C GLY A 288 -25.73 16.79 0.23
N TRP A 289 -24.92 17.72 0.77
CA TRP A 289 -23.45 17.61 0.88
C TRP A 289 -22.97 17.55 2.32
N GLN A 290 -23.90 17.36 3.25
CA GLN A 290 -23.56 17.30 4.67
C GLN A 290 -22.89 15.99 5.05
N VAL A 291 -23.21 14.87 4.40
CA VAL A 291 -22.56 13.57 4.65
C VAL A 291 -21.67 13.21 3.48
N GLU A 292 -20.41 12.88 3.76
CA GLU A 292 -19.42 12.49 2.76
C GLU A 292 -18.63 11.27 3.18
N MET A 293 -18.29 10.42 2.20
CA MET A 293 -17.37 9.30 2.41
C MET A 293 -15.92 9.77 2.33
N GLY A 294 -15.09 9.34 3.27
CA GLY A 294 -13.64 9.61 3.24
C GLY A 294 -12.96 8.93 2.06
N ASN A 295 -11.80 9.46 1.64
CA ASN A 295 -10.97 8.90 0.55
C ASN A 295 -10.15 7.70 1.03
N VAL A 296 -10.81 6.71 1.63
CA VAL A 296 -10.16 5.58 2.31
C VAL A 296 -9.29 4.75 1.37
N GLY A 297 -9.68 4.58 0.11
CA GLY A 297 -8.87 3.80 -0.84
C GLY A 297 -7.59 4.53 -1.23
N LEU A 298 -7.66 5.85 -1.40
CA LEU A 298 -6.47 6.68 -1.59
C LEU A 298 -5.56 6.64 -0.36
N HIS A 299 -6.13 6.80 0.84
CA HIS A 299 -5.38 6.74 2.10
C HIS A 299 -4.70 5.38 2.27
N TYR A 300 -5.41 4.29 1.96
CA TYR A 300 -4.87 2.93 2.03
C TYR A 300 -3.72 2.71 1.06
N LEU A 301 -3.83 3.17 -0.18
CA LEU A 301 -2.76 3.06 -1.16
C LEU A 301 -1.53 3.88 -0.73
N SER A 302 -1.74 5.10 -0.23
CA SER A 302 -0.66 5.92 0.33
C SER A 302 0.03 5.22 1.50
N TRP A 303 -0.75 4.66 2.43
CA TRP A 303 -0.23 3.92 3.58
C TRP A 303 0.58 2.69 3.16
N ARG A 304 0.09 1.90 2.19
CA ARG A 304 0.82 0.76 1.61
C ARG A 304 2.14 1.20 0.99
N ASN A 305 2.12 2.24 0.16
CA ASN A 305 3.32 2.74 -0.53
C ASN A 305 4.39 3.27 0.43
N GLN A 306 3.98 3.85 1.56
CA GLN A 306 4.91 4.31 2.60
C GLN A 306 5.55 3.16 3.37
N ASN A 307 4.83 2.04 3.53
CA ASN A 307 5.21 0.96 4.43
C ASN A 307 5.71 -0.32 3.76
N GLU A 308 5.47 -0.49 2.45
CA GLU A 308 6.05 -1.56 1.64
C GLU A 308 7.15 -0.98 0.73
N LEU A 309 8.26 -1.71 0.55
CA LEU A 309 9.30 -1.35 -0.41
C LEU A 309 9.02 -2.00 -1.76
N THR A 310 8.93 -1.17 -2.80
CA THR A 310 8.77 -1.58 -4.20
C THR A 310 9.82 -0.88 -5.06
N PHE A 311 10.23 -1.51 -6.17
CA PHE A 311 11.14 -0.87 -7.11
C PHE A 311 10.50 0.33 -7.80
N THR A 312 9.24 0.19 -8.23
CA THR A 312 8.48 1.28 -8.84
C THR A 312 7.58 1.97 -7.81
N GLY A 313 7.36 3.26 -8.02
CA GLY A 313 6.49 4.08 -7.16
C GLY A 313 6.95 5.53 -7.09
N PRO A 314 6.16 6.40 -6.43
CA PRO A 314 6.61 7.75 -6.12
C PRO A 314 7.86 7.69 -5.24
N ALA A 315 8.78 8.65 -5.42
CA ALA A 315 10.00 8.70 -4.64
C ALA A 315 9.69 8.86 -3.14
N ARG A 316 10.09 7.88 -2.33
CA ARG A 316 9.89 7.91 -0.87
C ARG A 316 10.92 8.77 -0.12
N LEU A 317 11.99 9.15 -0.81
CA LEU A 317 12.97 10.13 -0.35
C LEU A 317 12.90 11.38 -1.22
N THR A 318 12.95 12.55 -0.59
CA THR A 318 13.19 13.82 -1.28
C THR A 318 14.60 13.82 -1.89
N LEU A 319 14.84 14.68 -2.89
CA LEU A 319 16.20 14.89 -3.40
C LEU A 319 17.17 15.32 -2.29
N ASP A 320 16.69 16.12 -1.33
CA ASP A 320 17.52 16.57 -0.21
C ASP A 320 17.89 15.43 0.73
N GLN A 321 16.94 14.56 1.10
CA GLN A 321 17.20 13.32 1.86
C GLN A 321 18.19 12.41 1.13
N PHE A 322 18.00 12.22 -0.17
CA PHE A 322 18.90 11.41 -1.01
C PHE A 322 20.33 11.98 -0.98
N ARG A 323 20.49 13.29 -1.19
CA ARG A 323 21.79 13.97 -1.13
C ARG A 323 22.44 13.89 0.25
N LYS A 324 21.68 14.18 1.32
CA LYS A 324 22.15 14.06 2.71
C LYS A 324 22.59 12.65 3.04
N THR A 325 21.89 11.65 2.53
CA THR A 325 22.25 10.24 2.74
C THR A 325 23.58 9.90 2.06
N LEU A 326 23.76 10.29 0.79
CA LEU A 326 25.05 10.13 0.10
C LEU A 326 26.20 10.82 0.85
N ALA A 327 25.97 12.05 1.33
CA ALA A 327 26.93 12.79 2.13
C ALA A 327 27.27 12.09 3.46
N TYR A 328 26.26 11.53 4.15
CA TYR A 328 26.45 10.75 5.38
C TYR A 328 27.38 9.54 5.16
N TYR A 329 27.20 8.82 4.05
CA TYR A 329 28.09 7.72 3.68
C TYR A 329 29.44 8.18 3.11
N LYS A 330 29.68 9.49 2.97
CA LYS A 330 30.85 10.07 2.29
C LYS A 330 31.01 9.52 0.87
N SER A 331 29.88 9.31 0.21
CA SER A 331 29.83 8.68 -1.10
C SER A 331 30.53 9.56 -2.14
N PRO A 332 31.36 8.99 -3.05
CA PRO A 332 32.03 9.75 -4.11
C PRO A 332 31.04 10.39 -5.08
N VAL A 333 29.79 9.94 -5.13
CA VAL A 333 28.76 10.45 -6.04
C VAL A 333 27.88 11.56 -5.44
N THR A 334 28.20 12.01 -4.22
CA THR A 334 27.45 13.09 -3.56
C THR A 334 27.32 14.36 -4.42
N PRO A 335 28.36 14.83 -5.14
CA PRO A 335 28.23 15.99 -6.03
C PRO A 335 27.19 15.82 -7.13
N ASP A 336 27.00 14.58 -7.62
CA ASP A 336 26.13 14.25 -8.75
C ASP A 336 24.71 13.81 -8.32
N ALA A 337 24.37 14.00 -7.03
CA ALA A 337 23.12 13.48 -6.45
C ALA A 337 21.85 13.92 -7.19
N GLY A 338 21.85 15.14 -7.77
CA GLY A 338 20.72 15.66 -8.54
C GLY A 338 20.45 14.86 -9.81
N ASP A 339 21.51 14.63 -10.60
CA ASP A 339 21.41 13.93 -11.89
C ASP A 339 21.11 12.44 -11.67
N LEU A 340 21.73 11.83 -10.67
CA LEU A 340 21.47 10.43 -10.30
C LEU A 340 20.03 10.22 -9.85
N TYR A 341 19.50 11.11 -9.01
CA TYR A 341 18.11 11.08 -8.58
C TYR A 341 17.17 11.21 -9.79
N ALA A 342 17.42 12.18 -10.67
CA ALA A 342 16.63 12.39 -11.87
C ALA A 342 16.64 11.16 -12.81
N THR A 343 17.79 10.51 -12.96
CA THR A 343 17.93 9.27 -13.73
C THR A 343 17.06 8.15 -13.17
N ILE A 344 17.06 7.93 -11.85
CA ILE A 344 16.22 6.89 -11.22
C ILE A 344 14.73 7.19 -11.43
N VAL A 345 14.32 8.43 -11.19
CA VAL A 345 12.93 8.88 -11.37
C VAL A 345 12.48 8.76 -12.83
N LYS A 346 13.35 9.06 -13.79
CA LYS A 346 13.08 8.90 -15.23
C LYS A 346 12.75 7.45 -15.61
N TYR A 347 13.34 6.49 -14.92
CA TYR A 347 13.03 5.07 -15.08
C TYR A 347 11.74 4.63 -14.37
N GLY A 348 11.07 5.53 -13.64
CA GLY A 348 9.91 5.20 -12.80
C GLY A 348 10.27 4.39 -11.56
N LEU A 349 11.55 4.39 -11.19
CA LEU A 349 12.08 3.65 -10.04
C LEU A 349 12.17 4.55 -8.81
N ASP A 350 12.21 3.93 -7.64
CA ASP A 350 12.30 4.59 -6.35
C ASP A 350 13.77 4.89 -5.98
N PRO A 351 14.16 6.17 -5.83
CA PRO A 351 15.52 6.56 -5.46
C PRO A 351 15.98 6.01 -4.10
N GLY A 352 15.08 5.88 -3.13
CA GLY A 352 15.42 5.32 -1.82
C GLY A 352 15.77 3.84 -1.89
N VAL A 353 15.05 3.09 -2.73
CA VAL A 353 15.34 1.66 -2.98
C VAL A 353 16.65 1.50 -3.73
N ALA A 354 16.88 2.27 -4.80
CA ALA A 354 18.15 2.25 -5.53
C ALA A 354 19.35 2.55 -4.62
N LEU A 355 19.22 3.56 -3.75
CA LEU A 355 20.24 3.91 -2.78
C LEU A 355 20.45 2.81 -1.72
N ALA A 356 19.39 2.11 -1.30
CA ALA A 356 19.49 1.00 -0.37
C ALA A 356 20.30 -0.18 -0.93
N PHE A 357 20.12 -0.51 -2.22
CA PHE A 357 21.00 -1.47 -2.90
C PHE A 357 22.45 -0.94 -2.92
N PHE A 358 22.68 0.30 -3.33
CA PHE A 358 24.04 0.85 -3.39
C PHE A 358 24.77 0.86 -2.05
N VAL A 359 24.04 1.20 -0.98
CA VAL A 359 24.54 1.14 0.40
C VAL A 359 24.82 -0.30 0.82
N ARG A 360 23.93 -1.24 0.55
CA ARG A 360 24.18 -2.64 0.88
C ARG A 360 25.42 -3.17 0.17
N GLU A 361 25.47 -2.97 -1.14
CA GLU A 361 26.44 -3.65 -1.99
C GLU A 361 27.85 -3.09 -1.81
N SER A 362 27.98 -1.83 -1.38
CA SER A 362 29.28 -1.15 -1.35
C SER A 362 29.42 -0.02 -0.32
N GLY A 363 28.47 0.16 0.59
CA GLY A 363 28.47 1.32 1.49
C GLY A 363 28.35 2.64 0.72
N ALA A 364 27.55 2.66 -0.36
CA ALA A 364 27.45 3.77 -1.31
C ALA A 364 28.81 4.10 -1.97
N GLY A 365 29.52 3.06 -2.39
CA GLY A 365 30.79 3.15 -3.10
C GLY A 365 32.00 3.44 -2.20
N THR A 366 31.89 3.21 -0.88
CA THR A 366 32.98 3.50 0.07
C THR A 366 33.62 2.27 0.68
N ALA A 367 33.09 1.07 0.42
CA ALA A 367 33.63 -0.18 0.94
C ALA A 367 35.06 -0.43 0.44
N SER A 368 35.99 -0.49 1.39
CA SER A 368 37.38 -0.89 1.20
C SER A 368 37.56 -2.39 1.40
N GLY A 369 38.46 -3.03 0.66
CA GLY A 369 38.70 -4.47 0.77
C GLY A 369 37.56 -5.34 0.21
N TYR A 370 36.75 -4.75 -0.66
CA TYR A 370 35.74 -5.41 -1.47
C TYR A 370 36.36 -6.63 -2.16
N CYS A 371 35.88 -7.82 -1.76
CA CYS A 371 36.24 -9.14 -2.26
C CYS A 371 37.73 -9.33 -2.65
N GLY A 372 38.57 -9.64 -1.66
CA GLY A 372 39.99 -9.94 -1.90
C GLY A 372 40.90 -8.71 -1.95
N GLY A 373 40.49 -7.59 -1.35
CA GLY A 373 41.34 -6.40 -1.18
C GLY A 373 41.14 -5.28 -2.21
N GLN A 374 40.24 -5.47 -3.18
CA GLN A 374 39.91 -4.44 -4.20
C GLN A 374 38.93 -3.41 -3.61
N ASN A 375 38.81 -2.22 -4.20
CA ASN A 375 37.86 -1.21 -3.71
C ASN A 375 36.60 -1.21 -4.56
N SER A 376 35.44 -1.09 -3.92
CA SER A 376 34.15 -0.97 -4.62
C SER A 376 34.10 0.24 -5.59
N LEU A 377 34.92 1.26 -5.32
CA LEU A 377 35.17 2.41 -6.18
C LEU A 377 35.60 2.04 -7.60
N ASP A 378 36.32 0.93 -7.77
CA ASP A 378 36.94 0.57 -9.04
C ASP A 378 35.90 0.09 -10.07
N ASN A 379 34.79 -0.48 -9.61
CA ASN A 379 33.73 -1.00 -10.47
C ASN A 379 32.67 0.05 -10.85
N LYS A 380 32.51 1.11 -10.04
CA LYS A 380 31.45 2.12 -10.20
C LYS A 380 30.03 1.52 -10.38
N ASN A 381 29.76 0.45 -9.67
CA ASN A 381 28.62 -0.43 -9.88
C ASN A 381 27.67 -0.38 -8.68
N TRP A 382 26.42 0.06 -8.91
CA TRP A 382 25.45 0.29 -7.82
C TRP A 382 24.91 -0.99 -7.19
N GLY A 383 24.88 -2.08 -7.94
CA GLY A 383 24.22 -3.32 -7.52
C GLY A 383 25.08 -4.56 -7.64
N ASN A 384 26.37 -4.44 -7.90
CA ASN A 384 27.18 -5.60 -8.31
C ASN A 384 26.55 -6.31 -9.54
N VAL A 385 26.08 -5.52 -10.50
CA VAL A 385 25.56 -6.00 -11.79
C VAL A 385 26.67 -6.77 -12.51
N ARG A 386 26.32 -7.91 -13.12
CA ARG A 386 27.22 -8.71 -13.96
C ARG A 386 27.10 -8.30 -15.43
N GLY A 387 28.20 -8.41 -16.17
CA GLY A 387 28.29 -8.00 -17.57
C GLY A 387 29.54 -8.54 -18.25
N GLU A 388 29.85 -8.00 -19.42
CA GLU A 388 30.93 -8.49 -20.30
C GLU A 388 32.33 -7.99 -19.91
N GLU A 389 32.42 -6.81 -19.28
CA GLU A 389 33.70 -6.28 -18.80
C GLU A 389 34.00 -6.77 -17.38
N ASP A 390 35.06 -7.57 -17.24
CA ASP A 390 35.48 -8.14 -15.95
C ASP A 390 36.08 -7.06 -15.03
N GLY A 391 35.25 -6.55 -14.12
CA GLY A 391 35.68 -5.80 -12.95
C GLY A 391 36.07 -6.71 -11.78
N ALA A 392 36.26 -6.10 -10.61
CA ALA A 392 36.52 -6.84 -9.38
C ALA A 392 35.45 -7.92 -9.16
N CYS A 393 35.91 -9.15 -8.93
CA CYS A 393 35.08 -10.29 -8.50
C CYS A 393 34.01 -10.75 -9.51
N GLY A 394 34.28 -10.55 -10.80
CA GLY A 394 33.40 -10.97 -11.89
C GLY A 394 32.12 -10.13 -11.97
N PHE A 395 32.15 -8.91 -11.42
CA PHE A 395 31.12 -7.90 -11.59
C PHE A 395 31.54 -6.91 -12.66
N GLN A 396 30.55 -6.30 -13.32
CA GLN A 396 30.82 -5.34 -14.38
C GLN A 396 31.51 -4.09 -13.82
N LYS A 397 32.57 -3.66 -14.50
CA LYS A 397 33.15 -2.33 -14.32
C LYS A 397 32.46 -1.33 -15.24
N PHE A 398 32.17 -0.14 -14.72
CA PHE A 398 31.56 0.94 -15.48
C PHE A 398 32.49 2.16 -15.59
N PRO A 399 32.43 2.91 -16.71
CA PRO A 399 33.24 4.10 -16.91
C PRO A 399 32.87 5.23 -15.95
N THR A 400 31.59 5.36 -15.60
CA THR A 400 31.04 6.36 -14.68
C THR A 400 30.03 5.73 -13.71
N TRP A 401 29.79 6.39 -12.58
CA TRP A 401 28.75 5.96 -11.63
C TRP A 401 27.35 6.06 -12.21
N GLU A 402 27.11 7.04 -13.08
CA GLU A 402 25.85 7.17 -13.81
C GLU A 402 25.63 6.00 -14.76
N ALA A 403 26.66 5.55 -15.50
CA ALA A 403 26.56 4.37 -16.36
C ALA A 403 26.26 3.08 -15.55
N GLY A 404 26.85 2.95 -14.37
CA GLY A 404 26.55 1.84 -13.46
C GLY A 404 25.14 1.89 -12.89
N LEU A 405 24.64 3.09 -12.54
CA LEU A 405 23.26 3.30 -12.10
C LEU A 405 22.26 2.99 -13.22
N ASP A 406 22.51 3.51 -14.41
CA ASP A 406 21.70 3.30 -15.61
C ASP A 406 21.61 1.81 -15.97
N ALA A 407 22.71 1.06 -15.87
CA ALA A 407 22.71 -0.39 -16.02
C ALA A 407 21.89 -1.10 -14.93
N TRP A 408 22.00 -0.68 -13.67
CA TRP A 408 21.21 -1.21 -12.58
C TRP A 408 19.70 -0.96 -12.79
N CYS A 409 19.30 0.26 -13.17
CA CYS A 409 17.91 0.61 -13.45
C CYS A 409 17.31 -0.28 -14.54
N ARG A 410 18.02 -0.46 -15.66
CA ARG A 410 17.58 -1.39 -16.72
C ARG A 410 17.44 -2.82 -16.24
N LEU A 411 18.38 -3.29 -15.41
CA LEU A 411 18.35 -4.64 -14.87
C LEU A 411 17.13 -4.85 -13.97
N MET A 412 16.83 -3.89 -13.08
CA MET A 412 15.66 -3.94 -12.20
C MET A 412 14.37 -4.03 -13.02
N ILE A 413 14.22 -3.18 -14.04
CA ILE A 413 13.03 -3.21 -14.89
C ILE A 413 12.93 -4.54 -15.63
N LYS A 414 13.99 -4.94 -16.33
CA LYS A 414 13.93 -6.08 -17.25
C LYS A 414 13.78 -7.42 -16.52
N TYR A 415 14.49 -7.61 -15.42
CA TYR A 415 14.61 -8.92 -14.78
C TYR A 415 13.81 -9.06 -13.48
N TYR A 416 13.30 -7.96 -12.92
CA TYR A 416 12.50 -7.98 -11.70
C TYR A 416 11.10 -7.42 -11.94
N VAL A 417 10.98 -6.13 -12.24
CA VAL A 417 9.66 -5.46 -12.40
C VAL A 417 8.84 -6.10 -13.51
N ASN A 418 9.40 -6.28 -14.70
CA ASN A 418 8.71 -6.91 -15.84
C ASN A 418 8.44 -8.41 -15.65
N LYS A 419 8.99 -9.01 -14.58
CA LYS A 419 8.74 -10.39 -14.18
C LYS A 419 7.84 -10.49 -12.93
N GLY A 420 7.25 -9.38 -12.50
CA GLY A 420 6.36 -9.34 -11.33
C GLY A 420 7.05 -9.22 -9.98
N LEU A 421 8.38 -9.22 -9.95
CA LEU A 421 9.18 -9.09 -8.73
C LEU A 421 9.37 -7.62 -8.35
N ASN A 422 8.28 -6.86 -8.26
CA ASN A 422 8.35 -5.43 -7.95
C ASN A 422 8.57 -5.16 -6.45
N ARG A 423 8.04 -6.02 -5.58
CA ARG A 423 8.19 -5.88 -4.12
C ARG A 423 9.55 -6.42 -3.69
N ILE A 424 10.22 -5.72 -2.78
CA ILE A 424 11.57 -6.09 -2.33
C ILE A 424 11.60 -7.45 -1.64
N GLU A 425 10.52 -7.84 -0.93
CA GLU A 425 10.43 -9.19 -0.36
C GLU A 425 10.43 -10.30 -1.42
N ASP A 426 9.92 -10.03 -2.61
CA ASP A 426 9.82 -11.01 -3.70
C ASP A 426 11.09 -11.01 -4.55
N ALA A 427 11.69 -9.84 -4.73
CA ALA A 427 12.88 -9.65 -5.55
C ALA A 427 14.17 -10.17 -4.88
N ILE A 428 14.38 -9.89 -3.59
CA ILE A 428 15.64 -10.23 -2.92
C ILE A 428 15.96 -11.73 -2.95
N PRO A 429 15.00 -12.66 -2.70
CA PRO A 429 15.28 -14.09 -2.79
C PRO A 429 15.81 -14.54 -4.17
N VAL A 430 15.50 -13.79 -5.23
CA VAL A 430 16.02 -14.03 -6.59
C VAL A 430 17.34 -13.29 -6.83
N TYR A 431 17.47 -12.07 -6.30
CA TYR A 431 18.65 -11.22 -6.46
C TYR A 431 19.88 -11.72 -5.69
N ALA A 432 19.67 -12.14 -4.45
CA ALA A 432 20.70 -12.62 -3.53
C ALA A 432 20.20 -13.91 -2.85
N PRO A 433 20.14 -15.03 -3.60
CA PRO A 433 19.53 -16.26 -3.12
C PRO A 433 20.36 -16.91 -2.01
N SER A 434 19.70 -17.63 -1.10
CA SER A 434 20.36 -18.39 -0.03
C SER A 434 21.32 -19.47 -0.57
N ALA A 435 21.08 -19.97 -1.79
CA ALA A 435 21.95 -20.94 -2.47
C ALA A 435 23.38 -20.42 -2.67
N ASP A 436 23.55 -19.10 -2.77
CA ASP A 436 24.84 -18.43 -2.92
C ASP A 436 25.44 -18.01 -1.55
N GLY A 437 24.89 -18.51 -0.44
CA GLY A 437 25.33 -18.18 0.92
C GLY A 437 24.78 -16.86 1.46
N ASN A 438 23.81 -16.24 0.77
CA ASN A 438 23.15 -15.02 1.25
C ASN A 438 22.11 -15.31 2.33
N ASN A 439 21.68 -14.26 3.02
CA ASN A 439 20.52 -14.29 3.92
C ASN A 439 19.45 -13.29 3.42
N PRO A 440 18.51 -13.73 2.56
CA PRO A 440 17.45 -12.89 2.01
C PRO A 440 16.65 -12.14 3.07
N ALA A 441 16.23 -12.82 4.14
CA ALA A 441 15.41 -12.23 5.20
C ALA A 441 16.16 -11.10 5.93
N ARG A 442 17.46 -11.28 6.19
CA ARG A 442 18.31 -10.22 6.76
C ARG A 442 18.49 -9.08 5.77
N TYR A 443 18.71 -9.38 4.49
CA TYR A 443 18.90 -8.35 3.47
C TYR A 443 17.67 -7.44 3.35
N ILE A 444 16.47 -8.04 3.27
CA ILE A 444 15.21 -7.30 3.26
C ILE A 444 15.10 -6.40 4.50
N LYS A 445 15.30 -6.94 5.72
CA LYS A 445 15.21 -6.15 6.95
C LYS A 445 16.17 -4.96 6.97
N GLU A 446 17.38 -5.14 6.44
CA GLU A 446 18.36 -4.06 6.35
C GLU A 446 17.92 -2.96 5.37
N MET A 447 17.35 -3.30 4.20
CA MET A 447 16.80 -2.31 3.28
C MET A 447 15.71 -1.45 3.92
N TYR A 448 14.77 -2.08 4.62
CA TYR A 448 13.74 -1.36 5.38
C TYR A 448 14.34 -0.46 6.45
N SER A 449 15.32 -0.95 7.19
CA SER A 449 15.97 -0.19 8.26
C SER A 449 16.74 1.02 7.72
N TYR A 450 17.39 0.88 6.57
CA TYR A 450 18.10 1.97 5.90
C TYR A 450 17.14 3.09 5.49
N ILE A 451 16.10 2.73 4.73
CA ILE A 451 15.15 3.71 4.20
C ILE A 451 14.40 4.42 5.32
N LEU A 452 13.95 3.69 6.34
CA LEU A 452 13.28 4.28 7.50
C LEU A 452 14.18 5.31 8.20
N LYS A 453 15.47 5.01 8.35
CA LYS A 453 16.44 5.96 8.93
C LYS A 453 16.57 7.22 8.07
N TRP A 454 16.59 7.08 6.74
CA TRP A 454 16.84 8.20 5.83
C TRP A 454 15.64 9.12 5.66
N GLN A 455 14.42 8.59 5.78
CA GLN A 455 13.20 9.40 5.86
C GLN A 455 13.21 10.34 7.07
N GLY A 456 13.96 9.99 8.13
CA GLY A 456 14.18 10.82 9.30
C GLY A 456 15.14 12.00 9.12
N TYR A 457 15.84 12.14 7.98
CA TYR A 457 16.84 13.21 7.78
C TYR A 457 16.26 14.62 7.53
N ASP A 458 14.93 14.75 7.56
CA ASP A 458 14.18 16.00 7.44
C ASP A 458 13.24 16.26 8.65
N VAL A 459 13.44 15.57 9.79
CA VAL A 459 12.67 15.77 11.04
C VAL A 459 13.49 16.55 12.06
#